data_AF-A0AAW3W844-F1
#
_entry.id   AF-A0AAW3W844-F1
#
_cell.length_a   1.000
_cell.length_b   1.000
_cell.length_c   1.000
_cell.angle_alpha   90.00
_cell.angle_beta   90.00
_cell.angle_gamma   90.00
#
_symmetry.space_group_name_H-M   'P 1'
#
loop_
_entity.id
_entity.type
_entity.pdbx_description
1 polymer ?
#
loop_
_entity_poly.entity_id
_entity_poly.type
_entity_poly.pdbx_seq_one_letter_code
_entity_poly.pdbx_strand_id
1 'polypeptide(L)' 'MRYFTFTKWLTTKESFNSLTHYKQWLSFLSKDEAQKTDLYYHEKYSHWQKCLQNEWD' A
#
# COMPACT_ATOMS: atom_id res chain seq x y z
N MET A 1 12.62 -12.51 -7.29
CA MET A 1 11.17 -12.36 -7.04
C MET A 1 10.58 -11.38 -8.06
N ARG A 2 9.50 -11.75 -8.75
CA ARG A 2 8.77 -10.79 -9.60
C ARG A 2 8.32 -9.61 -8.73
N TYR A 3 8.77 -8.40 -9.07
CA TYR A 3 8.44 -7.11 -8.47
C TYR A 3 7.02 -7.11 -7.87
N PHE A 4 6.92 -7.29 -6.56
CA PHE A 4 5.65 -7.27 -5.87
C PHE A 4 5.28 -5.80 -5.67
N THR A 5 4.51 -5.24 -6.60
CA THR A 5 4.19 -3.80 -6.65
C THR A 5 3.24 -3.39 -5.52
N PHE A 6 3.22 -2.09 -5.20
CA PHE A 6 2.31 -1.51 -4.22
C PHE A 6 0.85 -1.88 -4.50
N THR A 7 0.41 -1.82 -5.77
CA THR A 7 -0.94 -2.24 -6.15
C THR A 7 -1.21 -3.70 -5.82
N LYS A 8 -0.26 -4.60 -6.10
CA LYS A 8 -0.42 -6.02 -5.78
C LYS A 8 -0.50 -6.23 -4.28
N TRP A 9 0.32 -5.53 -3.52
CA TRP A 9 0.27 -5.53 -2.05
C TRP A 9 -1.07 -5.04 -1.51
N LEU A 10 -1.57 -3.90 -2.00
CA LEU A 10 -2.89 -3.38 -1.65
C LEU A 10 -4.00 -4.40 -1.93
N THR A 11 -3.91 -5.18 -3.02
CA THR A 11 -4.96 -6.15 -3.37
C THR A 11 -4.84 -7.51 -2.69
N THR A 12 -3.69 -7.84 -2.11
CA THR A 12 -3.40 -9.18 -1.57
C THR A 12 -3.21 -9.19 -0.06
N LYS A 13 -2.78 -8.07 0.52
CA LYS A 13 -2.54 -7.90 1.95
C LYS A 13 -3.52 -6.92 2.58
N GLU A 14 -4.06 -6.00 1.79
CA GLU A 14 -5.11 -5.09 2.24
C GLU A 14 -6.44 -5.43 1.55
N SER A 15 -7.54 -4.88 2.05
CA SER A 15 -8.90 -5.17 1.56
C SER A 15 -9.30 -4.36 0.31
N PHE A 16 -8.33 -3.83 -0.44
CA PHE A 16 -8.60 -3.03 -1.63
C PHE A 16 -8.72 -3.91 -2.87
N ASN A 17 -9.65 -3.56 -3.76
CA ASN A 17 -9.90 -4.34 -4.98
C ASN A 17 -8.96 -3.93 -6.13
N SER A 18 -8.47 -2.70 -6.09
CA SER A 18 -7.57 -2.13 -7.10
C SER A 18 -6.94 -0.83 -6.57
N LEU A 19 -5.92 -0.33 -7.27
CA LEU A 19 -5.38 1.01 -7.00
C LEU A 19 -6.45 2.11 -7.15
N THR A 20 -7.40 1.93 -8.08
CA THR A 20 -8.51 2.86 -8.26
C THR A 20 -9.45 2.86 -7.05
N HIS A 21 -9.80 1.68 -6.52
CA HIS A 21 -10.63 1.58 -5.32
C HIS A 21 -9.94 2.28 -4.14
N TYR A 22 -8.63 2.08 -3.98
CA TYR A 22 -7.83 2.78 -2.97
C TYR A 22 -7.86 4.30 -3.14
N LYS A 23 -7.64 4.82 -4.36
CA LYS A 23 -7.67 6.27 -4.63
C LYS A 23 -9.07 6.88 -4.44
N GLN A 24 -10.12 6.16 -4.82
CA GLN A 24 -11.50 6.57 -4.55
C GLN A 24 -11.77 6.62 -3.04
N TRP A 25 -11.30 5.62 -2.30
CA TRP A 25 -11.40 5.63 -0.85
C TRP A 25 -10.67 6.82 -0.22
N LEU A 26 -9.44 7.11 -0.63
CA LEU A 26 -8.70 8.29 -0.20
C LEU A 26 -9.43 9.61 -0.50
N SER A 27 -10.19 9.66 -1.60
CA SER A 27 -10.94 10.87 -1.97
C SER A 27 -12.11 11.20 -1.04
N PHE A 28 -12.56 10.25 -0.20
CA PHE A 28 -13.56 10.52 0.84
C PHE A 28 -12.97 11.20 2.08
N LEU A 29 -11.65 11.21 2.23
CA LEU A 29 -10.95 11.84 3.34
C LEU A 29 -10.70 13.33 3.06
N SER A 30 -10.48 14.13 4.11
CA SER A 30 -9.95 15.48 3.93
C SER A 30 -8.55 15.43 3.32
N LYS A 31 -8.10 16.51 2.67
CA LYS A 31 -6.80 16.54 1.97
C LYS A 31 -5.62 16.13 2.87
N ASP A 32 -5.58 16.64 4.10
CA ASP A 32 -4.53 16.31 5.08
C ASP A 32 -4.59 14.85 5.54
N GLU A 33 -5.80 14.33 5.76
CA GLU A 33 -6.00 12.93 6.14
C GLU A 33 -5.62 12.00 4.98
N ALA A 34 -6.08 12.29 3.76
CA ALA A 34 -5.73 11.54 2.56
C ALA A 34 -4.21 11.45 2.38
N GLN A 35 -3.49 12.55 2.59
CA GLN A 35 -2.03 12.57 2.48
C GLN A 35 -1.35 11.75 3.57
N LYS A 36 -1.79 11.87 4.83
CA LYS A 36 -1.23 11.08 5.94
C LYS A 36 -1.50 9.59 5.76
N THR A 37 -2.71 9.25 5.36
CA THR A 37 -3.12 7.88 5.07
C THR A 37 -2.33 7.31 3.90
N ASP A 38 -2.12 8.09 2.83
CA ASP A 38 -1.34 7.64 1.69
C ASP A 38 0.11 7.34 2.06
N LEU A 39 0.74 8.24 2.81
CA LEU A 39 2.08 8.02 3.36
C LEU A 39 2.14 6.77 4.23
N TYR A 40 1.16 6.58 5.13
CA TYR A 40 1.10 5.41 6.00
C TYR A 40 1.08 4.09 5.22
N TYR A 41 0.25 3.98 4.18
CA TYR A 41 0.18 2.76 3.37
C TYR A 41 1.47 2.53 2.58
N HIS A 42 2.09 3.58 2.04
CA HIS A 42 3.37 3.49 1.34
C HIS A 42 4.53 3.07 2.26
N GLU A 43 4.57 3.58 3.50
CA GLU A 43 5.55 3.16 4.51
C GLU A 43 5.34 1.71 4.93
N LYS A 44 4.08 1.31 5.18
CA LYS A 44 3.73 -0.07 5.53
C LYS A 44 4.14 -1.06 4.43
N TYR A 45 3.89 -0.71 3.17
CA TYR A 45 4.37 -1.47 2.02
C TYR A 45 5.90 -1.57 1.97
N SER A 46 6.59 -0.44 2.16
CA SER A 46 8.07 -0.42 2.15
C SER A 46 8.65 -1.29 3.26
N HIS A 47 8.05 -1.27 4.46
CA HIS A 47 8.44 -2.14 5.56
C HIS A 47 8.21 -3.61 5.22
N TRP A 48 7.04 -3.95 4.67
CA TRP A 48 6.73 -5.30 4.24
C TRP A 48 7.70 -5.83 3.16
N GLN A 49 8.08 -4.98 2.20
CA GLN A 49 9.09 -5.34 1.19
C GLN A 49 10.44 -5.67 1.84
N LYS A 50 10.88 -4.90 2.84
CA LYS A 50 12.12 -5.16 3.57
C LYS A 50 12.06 -6.48 4.36
N CYS A 51 10.94 -6.75 5.03
CA CYS A 51 10.75 -8.02 5.74
C CYS A 51 10.83 -9.22 4.80
N LEU A 52 10.15 -9.16 3.65
CA LEU A 52 10.25 -10.20 2.64
C LEU A 52 11.66 -10.40 2.11
N GLN A 53 12.44 -9.32 1.98
CA GLN A 53 13.82 -9.43 1.51
C GLN A 53 14.70 -10.11 2.56
N ASN A 54 14.55 -9.76 3.84
CA ASN A 54 15.28 -10.37 4.95
C ASN A 54 14.93 -11.84 5.23
N GLU A 55 13.74 -12.32 4.86
CA GLU A 55 13.38 -13.75 5.00
C GLU A 55 14.03 -14.64 3.92
N TRP A 56 14.62 -14.03 2.89
CA TRP A 56 15.19 -14.73 1.73
C TRP A 56 16.70 -14.49 1.56
N ASP A 57 17.31 -13.71 2.45
CA ASP A 57 18.75 -13.63 2.70
C ASP A 57 19.16 -14.65 3.78
#